data_AF-A0A7J4KE81-F1
#
_entry.id   AF-A0A7J4KE81-F1
#
_cell.length_a   1.000
_cell.length_b   1.000
_cell.length_c   1.000
_cell.angle_alpha   90.00
_cell.angle_beta   90.00
_cell.angle_gamma   90.00
#
_symmetry.space_group_name_H-M   'P 1'
#
loop_
_entity.id
_entity.type
_entity.pdbx_description
1 polymer ?
#
loop_
_entity_poly.entity_id
_entity_poly.type
_entity_poly.pdbx_seq_one_letter_code
_entity_poly.pdbx_strand_id
1 'polypeptide(L)' 'MTPEFLLGGFLILAGTVAVVFPRPKTYLVRIINLELPAWGLLLLMLAYNETLALLTFGGVSAISVYILVRVLQKTEGP' A
#
# COMPACT_ATOMS: atom_id res chain seq x y z
N MET A 1 -8.05 -16.48 15.35
CA MET A 1 -7.80 -15.44 14.32
C MET A 1 -7.42 -14.18 15.04
N THR A 2 -6.22 -13.66 14.82
CA THR A 2 -5.80 -12.41 15.45
C THR A 2 -6.44 -11.22 14.72
N PRO A 3 -6.69 -10.08 15.40
CA PRO A 3 -7.34 -8.91 14.79
C PRO A 3 -6.58 -8.39 13.56
N GLU A 4 -5.25 -8.47 13.58
CA GLU A 4 -4.35 -8.00 12.54
C GLU A 4 -4.51 -8.82 11.26
N PHE A 5 -4.75 -10.13 11.37
CA PHE A 5 -4.98 -11.00 10.22
C PHE A 5 -6.29 -10.64 9.50
N LEU A 6 -7.37 -10.38 10.25
CA LEU A 6 -8.66 -9.99 9.68
C LEU A 6 -8.62 -8.60 9.05
N LEU A 7 -8.00 -7.64 9.74
CA LEU A 7 -7.82 -6.28 9.22
C LEU A 7 -6.90 -6.26 8.00
N GLY A 8 -5.78 -6.99 8.05
CA GLY A 8 -4.83 -7.09 6.94
C GLY A 8 -5.46 -7.71 5.69
N GLY A 9 -6.18 -8.83 5.86
CA GLY A 9 -6.92 -9.45 4.77
C GLY A 9 -7.99 -8.54 4.16
N PHE A 10 -8.76 -7.84 5.01
CA PHE A 10 -9.75 -6.87 4.56
C PHE A 10 -9.12 -5.71 3.77
N LEU A 11 -7.99 -5.17 4.26
CA LEU A 11 -7.30 -4.03 3.63
C LEU A 11 -6.69 -4.42 2.28
N ILE A 12 -6.15 -5.63 2.15
CA ILE A 12 -5.66 -6.16 0.88
C ILE A 12 -6.81 -6.24 -0.13
N LEU A 13 -7.93 -6.88 0.24
CA LEU A 13 -9.06 -7.05 -0.66
C LEU A 13 -9.67 -5.70 -1.08
N ALA A 14 -9.91 -4.81 -0.12
CA ALA A 14 -10.45 -3.48 -0.39
C ALA A 14 -9.51 -2.65 -1.26
N GLY A 15 -8.21 -2.67 -0.96
CA GLY A 15 -7.17 -1.99 -1.73
C GLY A 15 -7.05 -2.50 -3.17
N THR A 16 -7.03 -3.83 -3.36
CA THR A 16 -7.00 -4.43 -4.70
C THR A 16 -8.23 -4.05 -5.52
N VAL A 17 -9.42 -4.11 -4.93
CA VAL A 17 -10.66 -3.69 -5.61
C VAL A 17 -10.58 -2.20 -5.96
N ALA A 18 -10.15 -1.36 -5.03
CA ALA A 18 -9.98 0.06 -5.26
C ALA A 18 -8.99 0.38 -6.38
N VAL A 19 -7.94 -0.42 -6.57
CA VAL A 19 -6.98 -0.28 -7.68
C VAL A 19 -7.58 -0.72 -9.01
N VAL A 20 -8.19 -1.91 -9.06
CA VAL A 20 -8.69 -2.56 -10.30
C VAL A 20 -9.76 -1.74 -11.01
N PHE A 21 -10.59 -0.98 -10.29
CA PHE A 21 -11.64 -0.18 -10.92
C PHE A 21 -11.05 0.93 -11.82
N PRO A 22 -11.34 0.90 -13.15
CA PRO A 22 -10.84 1.87 -14.11
C PRO A 22 -11.64 3.17 -13.98
N ARG A 23 -11.20 4.03 -13.06
CA ARG A 23 -11.67 5.42 -12.91
C ARG A 23 -10.52 6.35 -13.26
N PRO A 24 -10.77 7.53 -13.86
CA PRO A 24 -9.75 8.57 -13.94
C PRO A 24 -9.38 8.97 -12.50
N LYS A 25 -8.21 8.53 -12.07
CA LYS A 25 -7.64 8.81 -10.75
C LYS A 25 -6.49 9.77 -10.94
N THR A 26 -6.50 10.87 -10.20
CA THR A 26 -5.33 11.74 -10.03
C THR A 26 -4.17 10.92 -9.45
N TYR A 27 -2.93 11.34 -9.69
CA TYR A 27 -1.76 10.65 -9.14
C TYR A 27 -1.88 10.36 -7.64
N LEU A 28 -2.41 11.30 -6.85
CA LEU A 28 -2.57 11.15 -5.40
C LEU A 28 -3.49 9.99 -5.04
N VAL A 29 -4.63 9.88 -5.74
CA VAL A 29 -5.60 8.79 -5.54
C VAL A 29 -5.01 7.44 -5.99
N ARG A 30 -4.14 7.41 -7.00
CA ARG A 30 -3.45 6.18 -7.40
C ARG A 30 -2.46 5.70 -6.33
N ILE A 31 -1.68 6.61 -5.77
CA ILE A 31 -0.70 6.28 -4.71
C ILE A 31 -1.43 5.77 -3.46
N ILE A 32 -2.48 6.47 -3.02
CA ILE A 32 -3.27 6.03 -1.85
C ILE A 32 -3.85 4.62 -2.06
N ASN A 33 -4.40 4.35 -3.25
CA ASN A 33 -4.95 3.04 -3.55
C ASN A 33 -3.90 1.93 -3.63
N LEU A 34 -2.65 2.25 -3.98
CA LEU A 34 -1.53 1.30 -3.98
C LEU A 34 -0.97 1.05 -2.58
N GLU A 35 -1.04 2.05 -1.69
CA GLU A 35 -0.56 1.91 -0.31
C GLU A 35 -1.53 1.15 0.60
N LEU A 36 -2.85 1.27 0.39
CA LEU A 36 -3.87 0.51 1.12
C LEU A 36 -3.60 -1.01 1.18
N PRO A 37 -3.36 -1.72 0.05
CA PRO A 37 -3.04 -3.13 0.10
C PRO A 37 -1.65 -3.40 0.68
N ALA A 38 -0.67 -2.50 0.50
CA ALA A 38 0.66 -2.63 1.11
C ALA A 38 0.59 -2.60 2.65
N TRP A 39 -0.25 -1.73 3.21
CA TRP A 39 -0.49 -1.66 4.65
C TRP A 39 -1.20 -2.92 5.17
N GLY A 40 -2.05 -3.54 4.35
CA GLY A 40 -2.69 -4.81 4.69
C GLY A 40 -1.68 -5.96 4.76
N LEU A 41 -0.68 -5.92 3.88
CA LEU A 41 0.42 -6.86 3.85
C LEU A 41 1.33 -6.72 5.09
N LEU A 42 1.58 -5.49 5.56
CA LEU A 42 2.25 -5.22 6.84
C LEU A 42 1.48 -5.83 8.02
N LEU A 43 0.16 -5.62 8.11
CA LEU A 43 -0.65 -6.22 9.18
C LEU A 43 -0.62 -7.75 9.15
N LEU A 44 -0.58 -8.33 7.96
CA LEU A 44 -0.45 -9.78 7.79
C LEU A 44 0.91 -10.29 8.29
N MET A 45 2.01 -9.64 7.90
CA MET A 45 3.37 -9.98 8.36
C MET A 45 3.50 -9.85 9.89
N LEU A 46 2.85 -8.84 10.49
CA LEU A 46 2.78 -8.66 11.93
C LEU A 46 2.06 -9.81 12.63
N ALA A 47 0.96 -10.31 12.05
CA ALA A 47 0.24 -11.47 12.57
C ALA A 47 1.10 -12.75 12.62
N TYR A 48 2.08 -12.89 11.72
CA TYR A 48 3.03 -14.01 11.69
C TYR A 48 4.32 -13.76 12.50
N ASN A 49 4.44 -12.63 13.19
CA ASN A 49 5.64 -12.22 13.93
C ASN A 49 6.91 -12.09 13.06
N GLU A 50 6.73 -11.84 11.76
CA GLU A 50 7.80 -11.73 10.76
C GLU A 50 8.44 -10.32 10.80
N THR A 51 9.14 -10.01 11.89
CA THR A 51 9.64 -8.65 12.17
C THR A 51 10.66 -8.16 11.13
N LEU A 52 11.49 -9.07 10.60
CA LEU A 52 12.48 -8.74 9.57
C LEU A 52 11.80 -8.43 8.22
N ALA A 53 10.71 -9.13 7.91
CA ALA A 53 9.88 -8.84 6.74
C ALA A 53 9.17 -7.48 6.88
N LEU A 54 8.65 -7.15 8.06
CA LEU A 54 8.02 -5.85 8.33
C LEU A 54 8.98 -4.68 8.11
N LEU A 55 10.18 -4.75 8.67
CA LEU A 55 11.17 -3.69 8.55
C LEU A 55 11.63 -3.49 7.11
N THR A 56 11.91 -4.58 6.40
CA THR A 56 12.38 -4.52 5.01
C THR A 56 11.27 -4.04 4.07
N PHE A 57 10.06 -4.60 4.18
CA PHE A 57 8.92 -4.20 3.37
C PHE A 57 8.51 -2.75 3.66
N GLY A 58 8.39 -2.36 4.93
CA GLY A 58 8.04 -0.98 5.31
C GLY A 58 9.06 0.04 4.83
N GLY A 59 10.36 -0.26 4.96
CA GLY A 59 11.44 0.60 4.47
C GLY A 59 11.42 0.76 2.95
N VAL A 60 11.28 -0.34 2.20
CA VAL A 60 11.19 -0.31 0.74
C VAL A 60 9.91 0.41 0.30
N SER A 61 8.76 0.15 0.93
CA SER A 61 7.48 0.80 0.61
C SER A 61 7.59 2.32 0.76
N ALA A 62 8.18 2.81 1.86
CA ALA A 62 8.36 4.24 2.08
C ALA A 62 9.24 4.90 0.99
N ILE A 63 10.34 4.24 0.61
CA ILE A 63 11.22 4.72 -0.47
C ILE A 63 10.48 4.69 -1.81
N SER A 64 9.75 3.62 -2.11
CA SER A 64 8.97 3.49 -3.34
C SER A 64 7.90 4.57 -3.46
N VAL A 65 7.16 4.88 -2.38
CA VAL A 65 6.18 5.98 -2.34
C VAL A 65 6.85 7.31 -2.63
N TYR A 66 7.97 7.60 -1.98
CA TYR A 66 8.71 8.84 -2.21
C TYR A 66 9.11 9.01 -3.68
N ILE A 67 9.65 7.96 -4.29
CA ILE A 67 10.00 7.95 -5.72
C ILE A 67 8.76 8.13 -6.60
N LEU A 68 7.67 7.40 -6.32
CA LEU A 68 6.42 7.48 -7.07
C LEU A 68 5.82 8.88 -7.03
N VAL A 69 5.74 9.50 -5.85
CA VAL A 69 5.28 10.88 -5.68
C VAL A 69 6.14 11.82 -6.53
N ARG A 70 7.46 11.70 -6.44
CA ARG A 70 8.39 12.59 -7.15
C ARG A 70 8.27 12.46 -8.67
N VAL A 71 8.12 11.23 -9.17
CA VAL A 71 7.97 10.97 -10.61
C VAL A 71 6.62 11.48 -11.10
N LEU A 72 5.54 11.15 -10.39
CA LEU A 72 4.19 11.55 -10.79
C LEU A 72 3.97 13.06 -10.73
N GLN A 73 4.54 13.75 -9.74
CA GLN A 73 4.55 15.21 -9.71
C GLN A 73 5.25 15.84 -10.92
N LYS A 74 6.27 15.18 -11.49
CA LYS A 74 6.95 15.68 -12.69
C LYS A 74 6.14 15.43 -13.97
N THR A 75 5.28 14.41 -13.98
CA THR A 75 4.47 14.03 -15.15
C THR A 75 3.10 14.72 -15.18
N GLU A 76 2.49 14.94 -14.01
CA GLU A 76 1.12 15.48 -13.87
C GLU A 76 1.07 16.79 -13.04
N GLY A 77 2.18 17.26 -12.48
CA GLY A 77 2.25 18.54 -11.78
C GLY A 77 2.24 19.73 -12.75
N PRO A 78 1.75 20.90 -12.31
CA PRO A 78 1.82 22.12 -13.11
C PRO A 78 3.26 22.51 -13.49
#